data_AF-A0A9E5EXV9-F1
#
_entry.id   AF-A0A9E5EXV9-F1
#
_cell.length_a   1.000
_cell.length_b   1.000
_cell.length_c   1.000
_cell.angle_alpha   90.00
_cell.angle_beta   90.00
_cell.angle_gamma   90.00
#
_symmetry.space_group_name_H-M   'P 1'
#
loop_
_entity.id
_entity.type
_entity.pdbx_description
1 polymer ?
#
loop_
_entity_poly.entity_id
_entity_poly.type
_entity_poly.pdbx_seq_one_letter_code
_entity_poly.pdbx_strand_id
1 'polypeptide(L)'
;MPGFTFGVIGGLICLFEFLIWPRKKLRSWRIGKVSTWMRAHIWLGLLAVPLLVLHTGFRWGGPFSATLMTLFLVVIASGVWGLVLQQFLPEKMLKEVPAETIFSQIDYVSELMAAEASQLVRAVCNITTGGDGEESFSNESHMVVGAVRSTGAIQGRMVVTASLQESVPDSKPLYDFFNEYIYGFLKNGEMARSPLQNPARAHSMFNSLRTKLPPRAHEVVAVLEDLCNQRRQIITQAKIQFWLHSWLWVHLPLSVALIVLMFVHIFVAMKYW
;
A
#
# COMPACT_ATOMS: atom_id res chain seq x y z
N MET A 1 18.89 -0.20 -46.84
CA MET A 1 17.78 0.26 -45.97
C MET A 1 17.85 -0.31 -44.54
N PRO A 2 19.01 -0.34 -43.84
CA PRO A 2 19.08 -0.91 -42.49
C PRO A 2 18.24 -0.15 -41.45
N GLY A 3 18.01 1.16 -41.63
CA GLY A 3 17.13 1.94 -40.76
C GLY A 3 15.68 1.43 -40.74
N PHE A 4 15.13 1.02 -41.89
CA PHE A 4 13.73 0.55 -41.98
C PHE A 4 13.50 -0.72 -41.15
N THR A 5 14.41 -1.69 -41.23
CA THR A 5 14.31 -2.95 -40.47
C THR A 5 14.34 -2.71 -38.96
N PHE A 6 15.20 -1.80 -38.48
CA PHE A 6 15.24 -1.44 -37.06
C PHE A 6 13.95 -0.75 -36.60
N GLY A 7 13.36 0.10 -37.45
CA GLY A 7 12.08 0.76 -37.16
C GLY A 7 10.92 -0.24 -37.06
N VAL A 8 10.84 -1.21 -37.98
CA VAL A 8 9.81 -2.26 -37.94
C VAL A 8 9.97 -3.12 -36.69
N ILE A 9 11.18 -3.58 -36.38
CA ILE A 9 11.43 -4.41 -35.18
C ILE A 9 11.09 -3.62 -33.90
N GLY A 10 11.57 -2.39 -33.79
CA GLY A 10 11.28 -1.52 -32.64
C GLY A 10 9.78 -1.23 -32.49
N GLY A 11 9.08 -0.96 -33.58
CA GLY A 11 7.63 -0.75 -33.58
C GLY A 11 6.84 -2.00 -33.16
N LEU A 12 7.25 -3.18 -33.61
CA LEU A 12 6.65 -4.46 -33.20
C LEU A 12 6.87 -4.73 -31.71
N ILE A 13 8.05 -4.40 -31.17
CA ILE A 13 8.32 -4.48 -29.73
C ILE A 13 7.39 -3.54 -28.97
N CYS A 14 7.33 -2.26 -29.34
CA CYS A 14 6.43 -1.29 -28.69
C CYS A 14 4.95 -1.75 -28.71
N LEU A 15 4.51 -2.31 -29.85
CA LEU A 15 3.16 -2.85 -29.98
C LEU A 15 2.95 -4.06 -29.06
N PHE A 16 3.90 -4.99 -29.01
CA PHE A 16 3.88 -6.13 -28.10
C PHE A 16 3.75 -5.69 -26.64
N GLU A 17 4.52 -4.67 -26.23
CA GLU A 17 4.47 -4.14 -24.87
C GLU A 17 3.11 -3.55 -24.51
N PHE A 18 2.51 -2.80 -25.44
CA PHE A 18 1.19 -2.23 -25.24
C PHE A 18 0.09 -3.31 -25.17
N LEU A 19 0.20 -4.37 -25.97
CA LEU A 19 -0.79 -5.45 -26.07
C LEU A 19 -0.87 -6.33 -24.80
N ILE A 20 0.03 -6.14 -23.83
CA ILE A 20 -0.08 -6.74 -22.49
C ILE A 20 -1.31 -6.21 -21.74
N TRP A 21 -1.76 -4.98 -21.99
CA TRP A 21 -2.95 -4.39 -21.35
C TRP A 21 -4.26 -5.15 -21.66
N PRO A 22 -4.63 -5.41 -22.92
CA PRO A 22 -5.86 -6.16 -23.24
C PRO A 22 -5.84 -7.62 -22.75
N ARG A 23 -4.66 -8.23 -22.54
CA ARG A 23 -4.55 -9.54 -21.89
C ARG A 23 -5.17 -9.54 -20.48
N LYS A 24 -5.06 -8.45 -19.71
CA LYS A 24 -5.72 -8.36 -18.39
C LYS A 24 -7.25 -8.48 -18.50
N LYS A 25 -7.83 -8.06 -19.63
CA LYS A 25 -9.27 -8.16 -19.92
C LYS A 25 -9.67 -9.56 -20.42
N LEU A 26 -8.77 -10.27 -21.10
CA LEU A 26 -8.98 -11.63 -21.62
C LEU A 26 -8.35 -12.70 -20.70
N ARG A 27 -8.69 -12.66 -19.40
CA ARG A 27 -8.14 -13.52 -18.34
C ARG A 27 -8.41 -15.04 -18.51
N SER A 28 -9.21 -15.47 -19.50
CA SER A 28 -9.51 -16.89 -19.71
C SER A 28 -8.40 -17.69 -20.41
N TRP A 29 -7.41 -17.02 -21.02
CA TRP A 29 -6.33 -17.69 -21.75
C TRP A 29 -5.12 -17.99 -20.83
N ARG A 30 -4.83 -19.28 -20.58
CA ARG A 30 -3.72 -19.78 -19.74
C ARG A 30 -2.31 -19.56 -20.35
N ILE A 31 -1.99 -18.37 -20.85
CA ILE A 31 -0.73 -18.12 -21.56
C ILE A 31 0.38 -17.74 -20.56
N GLY A 32 0.99 -18.69 -19.87
CA GLY A 32 2.24 -18.48 -19.10
C GLY A 32 2.14 -17.65 -17.82
N LYS A 33 3.20 -17.73 -16.98
CA LYS A 33 3.29 -17.09 -15.66
C LYS A 33 3.49 -15.58 -15.79
N VAL A 34 2.81 -14.78 -14.95
CA VAL A 34 2.89 -13.30 -14.93
C VAL A 34 4.32 -12.79 -14.79
N SER A 35 5.15 -13.46 -13.97
CA SER A 35 6.57 -13.11 -13.79
C SER A 35 7.37 -13.14 -15.10
N THR A 36 7.12 -14.11 -15.98
CA THR A 36 7.79 -14.20 -17.28
C THR A 36 7.45 -13.02 -18.19
N TRP A 37 6.18 -12.60 -18.19
CA TRP A 37 5.72 -11.45 -18.97
C TRP A 37 6.32 -10.14 -18.48
N MET A 38 6.41 -9.95 -17.16
CA MET A 38 7.06 -8.77 -16.59
C MET A 38 8.55 -8.72 -16.99
N ARG A 39 9.25 -9.85 -16.94
CA ARG A 39 10.65 -9.93 -17.40
C ARG A 39 10.76 -9.61 -18.89
N ALA A 40 9.89 -10.17 -19.72
CA ALA A 40 9.87 -9.87 -21.15
C ALA A 40 9.67 -8.37 -21.39
N HIS A 41 8.69 -7.75 -20.71
CA HIS A 41 8.40 -6.32 -20.83
C HIS A 41 9.61 -5.42 -20.56
N ILE A 42 10.34 -5.73 -19.49
CA ILE A 42 11.54 -4.97 -19.09
C ILE A 42 12.65 -5.14 -20.13
N TRP A 43 12.96 -6.38 -20.52
CA TRP A 43 14.07 -6.67 -21.42
C TRP A 43 13.82 -6.19 -22.84
N LEU A 44 12.61 -6.39 -23.36
CA LEU A 44 12.22 -5.94 -24.69
C LEU A 44 12.07 -4.41 -24.74
N GLY A 45 11.50 -3.78 -23.71
CA GLY A 45 11.47 -2.32 -23.60
C GLY A 45 12.88 -1.70 -23.60
N LEU A 46 13.83 -2.30 -22.88
CA LEU A 46 15.23 -1.85 -22.86
C LEU A 46 15.93 -2.12 -24.20
N LEU A 47 15.63 -3.23 -24.87
CA LEU A 47 16.14 -3.55 -26.21
C LEU A 47 15.61 -2.60 -27.29
N ALA A 48 14.39 -2.08 -27.13
CA ALA A 48 13.82 -1.11 -28.07
C ALA A 48 14.62 0.19 -28.13
N VAL A 49 15.31 0.58 -27.05
CA VAL A 49 16.10 1.81 -26.98
C VAL A 49 17.22 1.85 -28.03
N PRO A 50 18.21 0.93 -28.04
CA PRO A 50 19.26 0.95 -29.05
C PRO A 50 18.71 0.75 -30.46
N LEU A 51 17.66 -0.07 -30.64
CA LEU A 51 17.05 -0.30 -31.96
C LEU A 51 16.45 0.99 -32.55
N LEU A 52 15.70 1.75 -31.75
CA LEU A 52 15.07 2.99 -32.22
C LEU A 52 16.07 4.14 -32.35
N VAL A 53 17.13 4.17 -31.53
CA VAL A 53 18.25 5.11 -31.73
C VAL A 53 19.01 4.82 -33.02
N LEU A 54 19.24 3.54 -33.34
CA LEU A 54 19.85 3.13 -34.61
C LEU A 54 18.92 3.39 -35.81
N HIS A 55 17.60 3.25 -35.64
CA HIS A 55 16.62 3.60 -36.67
C HIS A 55 16.72 5.06 -37.11
N THR A 56 16.94 5.99 -36.17
CA THR A 56 17.12 7.41 -36.50
C THR A 56 18.51 7.74 -37.05
N GLY A 57 19.43 6.77 -37.08
CA GLY A 57 20.81 6.97 -37.52
C GLY A 57 21.56 8.01 -36.68
N PHE A 58 21.22 8.13 -35.39
CA PHE A 58 21.72 9.17 -34.47
C PHE A 58 21.36 10.61 -34.86
N ARG A 59 20.40 10.80 -35.77
CA ARG A 59 19.93 12.11 -36.20
C ARG A 59 18.58 12.41 -35.55
N TRP A 60 18.47 13.60 -34.98
CA TRP A 60 17.18 14.15 -34.59
C TRP A 60 16.52 14.58 -35.91
N GLY A 61 15.54 13.80 -36.37
CA GLY A 61 14.85 14.04 -37.64
C GLY A 61 14.00 15.33 -37.61
N GLY A 62 12.90 15.35 -38.36
CA GLY A 62 11.93 16.45 -38.27
C GLY A 62 11.35 16.62 -36.85
N PRO A 63 10.71 17.76 -36.54
CA PRO A 63 10.16 18.06 -35.21
C PRO A 63 9.18 17.00 -34.70
N PHE A 64 8.44 16.38 -35.62
CA PHE A 64 7.54 15.27 -35.30
C PHE A 64 8.29 14.01 -34.83
N SER A 65 9.34 13.58 -35.55
CA SER A 65 10.16 12.42 -35.16
C SER A 65 10.94 12.68 -33.87
N ALA A 66 11.41 13.90 -33.66
CA ALA A 66 12.08 14.29 -32.40
C ALA A 66 11.12 14.22 -31.20
N THR A 67 9.87 14.70 -31.37
CA THR A 67 8.82 14.57 -30.34
C THR A 67 8.52 13.10 -30.02
N LEU A 68 8.38 12.24 -31.04
CA LEU A 68 8.15 10.81 -30.83
C LEU A 68 9.29 10.14 -30.07
N MET A 69 10.54 10.43 -30.45
CA MET A 69 11.73 9.91 -29.75
C MET A 69 11.78 10.40 -28.30
N THR A 70 11.48 11.67 -28.07
CA THR A 70 11.48 12.26 -26.72
C THR A 70 10.41 11.60 -25.84
N LEU A 71 9.19 11.44 -26.37
CA LEU A 71 8.12 10.75 -25.66
C LEU A 71 8.48 9.28 -25.38
N PHE A 72 9.10 8.58 -26.34
CA PHE A 72 9.59 7.22 -26.14
C PHE A 72 10.60 7.16 -24.97
N LEU A 73 11.59 8.05 -24.94
CA LEU A 73 12.57 8.10 -23.85
C LEU A 73 11.92 8.43 -22.50
N VAL A 74 10.93 9.31 -22.47
CA VAL A 74 10.14 9.61 -21.26
C VAL A 74 9.35 8.38 -20.79
N VAL A 75 8.73 7.63 -21.71
CA VAL A 75 8.05 6.37 -21.38
C VAL A 75 9.04 5.36 -20.79
N ILE A 76 10.21 5.18 -21.40
CA ILE A 76 11.25 4.28 -20.88
C ILE A 76 11.74 4.73 -19.49
N ALA A 77 12.06 6.02 -19.31
CA ALA A 77 12.48 6.56 -18.03
C ALA A 77 11.41 6.36 -16.94
N SER A 78 10.14 6.59 -17.27
CA SER A 78 9.03 6.32 -16.36
C SER A 78 8.88 4.82 -16.05
N GLY A 79 9.13 3.92 -17.01
CA GLY A 79 9.15 2.48 -16.79
C GLY A 79 10.26 2.04 -15.83
N VAL A 80 11.48 2.56 -16.02
CA VAL A 80 12.62 2.33 -15.10
C VAL A 80 12.30 2.85 -13.71
N TRP A 81 11.67 4.03 -13.58
CA TRP A 81 11.19 4.52 -12.29
C TRP A 81 10.20 3.55 -11.63
N GLY A 82 9.29 2.95 -12.39
CA GLY A 82 8.39 1.91 -11.92
C GLY A 82 9.13 0.68 -11.37
N LEU A 83 10.22 0.27 -12.02
CA LEU A 83 11.07 -0.83 -11.53
C LEU A 83 11.80 -0.48 -10.24
N VAL A 84 12.31 0.75 -10.14
CA VAL A 84 12.93 1.26 -8.91
C VAL A 84 11.91 1.23 -7.78
N LEU A 85 10.69 1.74 -8.00
CA LEU A 85 9.61 1.63 -7.02
C LEU A 85 9.38 0.16 -6.61
N GLN A 86 9.25 -0.75 -7.58
CA GLN A 86 9.00 -2.16 -7.27
C GLN A 86 10.16 -2.87 -6.55
N GLN A 87 11.42 -2.45 -6.72
CA GLN A 87 12.57 -3.08 -6.07
C GLN A 87 12.83 -2.51 -4.66
N PHE A 88 12.68 -1.19 -4.48
CA PHE A 88 12.96 -0.53 -3.20
C PHE A 88 11.80 -0.62 -2.20
N LEU A 89 10.55 -0.71 -2.66
CA LEU A 89 9.37 -0.81 -1.79
C LEU A 89 9.29 -2.13 -0.98
N PRO A 90 9.58 -3.33 -1.53
CA PRO A 90 9.51 -4.57 -0.78
C PRO A 90 10.61 -4.75 0.28
N GLU A 91 11.81 -4.17 0.11
CA GLU A 91 12.88 -4.27 1.12
C GLU A 91 12.51 -3.60 2.45
N LYS A 92 11.66 -2.55 2.41
CA LYS A 92 11.14 -1.93 3.63
C LYS A 92 9.99 -2.72 4.26
N MET A 93 9.32 -3.61 3.51
CA MET A 93 8.16 -4.39 3.98
C MET A 93 8.52 -5.80 4.48
N LEU A 94 9.56 -6.43 3.91
CA LEU A 94 9.96 -7.81 4.24
C LEU A 94 10.49 -8.00 5.67
N LYS A 95 10.72 -6.91 6.41
CA LYS A 95 11.09 -7.00 7.83
C LYS A 95 9.89 -7.09 8.79
N GLU A 96 8.65 -6.74 8.39
CA GLU A 96 7.60 -6.56 9.42
C GLU A 96 6.15 -6.97 9.11
N VAL A 97 5.70 -7.43 7.93
CA VAL A 97 4.22 -7.52 7.72
C VAL A 97 3.69 -8.73 6.93
N PRO A 98 2.86 -9.60 7.57
CA PRO A 98 1.93 -10.50 6.92
C PRO A 98 0.47 -10.02 7.13
N ALA A 99 -0.08 -9.22 6.23
CA ALA A 99 -1.52 -9.13 5.98
C ALA A 99 -1.81 -8.17 4.81
N GLU A 100 -2.51 -8.65 3.79
CA GLU A 100 -3.08 -7.84 2.72
C GLU A 100 -4.36 -7.17 3.24
N THR A 101 -4.26 -5.97 3.83
CA THR A 101 -5.47 -5.15 4.08
C THR A 101 -5.90 -4.49 2.78
N ILE A 102 -7.16 -4.69 2.39
CA ILE A 102 -7.75 -4.12 1.18
C ILE A 102 -7.85 -2.60 1.34
N PHE A 103 -7.14 -1.85 0.49
CA PHE A 103 -6.97 -0.39 0.58
C PHE A 103 -8.29 0.40 0.70
N SER A 104 -9.37 -0.06 0.05
CA SER A 104 -10.67 0.61 0.10
C SER A 104 -11.34 0.58 1.48
N GLN A 105 -10.77 -0.15 2.45
CA GLN A 105 -11.31 -0.31 3.79
C GLN A 105 -10.40 0.28 4.88
N ILE A 106 -9.29 0.96 4.53
CA ILE A 106 -8.34 1.48 5.52
C ILE A 106 -9.02 2.40 6.53
N ASP A 107 -9.87 3.32 6.07
CA ASP A 107 -10.58 4.24 6.96
C ASP A 107 -11.58 3.49 7.85
N TYR A 108 -12.34 2.55 7.30
CA TYR A 108 -13.27 1.74 8.07
C TYR A 108 -12.56 0.89 9.15
N VAL A 109 -11.47 0.22 8.76
CA VAL A 109 -10.65 -0.59 9.67
C VAL A 109 -10.00 0.30 10.73
N SER A 110 -9.60 1.53 10.38
CA SER A 110 -9.05 2.49 11.34
C SER A 110 -10.02 2.87 12.44
N GLU A 111 -11.26 3.17 12.06
CA GLU A 111 -12.32 3.52 12.99
C GLU A 111 -12.69 2.33 13.87
N LEU A 112 -12.77 1.13 13.29
CA LEU A 112 -13.04 -0.09 14.02
C LEU A 112 -11.94 -0.40 15.05
N MET A 113 -10.66 -0.36 14.66
CA MET A 113 -9.53 -0.56 15.57
C MET A 113 -9.52 0.45 16.71
N ALA A 114 -9.81 1.73 16.43
CA ALA A 114 -9.88 2.77 17.46
C ALA A 114 -11.06 2.53 18.42
N ALA A 115 -12.20 2.10 17.89
CA ALA A 115 -13.39 1.77 18.68
C ALA A 115 -13.15 0.56 19.59
N GLU A 116 -12.60 -0.54 19.06
CA GLU A 116 -12.25 -1.74 19.83
C GLU A 116 -11.25 -1.44 20.93
N ALA A 117 -10.18 -0.68 20.62
CA ALA A 117 -9.20 -0.27 21.62
C ALA A 117 -9.83 0.58 22.73
N SER A 118 -10.78 1.46 22.39
CA SER A 118 -11.47 2.30 23.37
C SER A 118 -12.39 1.49 24.29
N GLN A 119 -13.06 0.47 23.76
CA GLN A 119 -13.90 -0.44 24.54
C GLN A 119 -13.05 -1.27 25.51
N LEU A 120 -11.91 -1.79 25.04
CA LEU A 120 -10.97 -2.53 25.85
C LEU A 120 -10.46 -1.69 27.03
N VAL A 121 -9.98 -0.47 26.78
CA VAL A 121 -9.48 0.41 27.84
C VAL A 121 -10.59 0.77 28.84
N ARG A 122 -11.82 1.06 28.36
CA ARG A 122 -12.95 1.37 29.25
C ARG A 122 -13.33 0.19 30.15
N ALA A 123 -13.33 -1.03 29.61
CA ALA A 123 -13.62 -2.24 30.37
C ALA A 123 -12.58 -2.48 31.48
N VAL A 124 -11.30 -2.25 31.17
CA VAL A 124 -10.18 -2.45 32.12
C VAL A 124 -10.15 -1.38 33.20
N CYS A 125 -10.43 -0.14 32.82
CA CYS A 125 -10.41 0.98 33.75
C CYS A 125 -11.70 1.12 34.59
N ASN A 126 -12.74 0.33 34.29
CA ASN A 126 -14.09 0.45 34.85
C ASN A 126 -14.63 1.90 34.83
N ILE A 127 -14.31 2.65 33.78
CA ILE A 127 -14.78 4.01 33.59
C ILE A 127 -16.13 3.90 32.90
N THR A 128 -17.21 3.78 33.68
CA THR A 128 -18.53 4.19 33.22
C THR A 128 -18.44 5.70 33.01
N THR A 129 -18.56 6.15 31.76
CA THR A 129 -18.75 7.57 31.49
C THR A 129 -19.96 8.02 32.30
N GLY A 130 -19.73 8.85 33.31
CA GLY A 130 -20.77 9.45 34.13
C GLY A 130 -21.76 10.20 33.25
N GLY A 131 -22.87 9.55 32.94
CA GLY A 131 -24.16 10.17 32.73
C GLY A 131 -25.01 9.71 33.90
N ASP A 132 -25.52 10.67 34.67
CA ASP A 132 -26.43 10.44 35.77
C ASP A 132 -27.57 9.52 35.34
N GLY A 133 -27.70 8.38 36.03
CA GLY A 133 -28.67 7.35 35.74
C GLY A 133 -28.32 6.08 36.50
N GLU A 134 -28.86 5.96 37.71
CA GLU A 134 -28.94 4.71 38.44
C GLU A 134 -29.61 3.64 37.57
N GLU A 135 -28.84 2.77 36.93
CA GLU A 135 -29.31 1.44 36.59
C GLU A 135 -28.26 0.42 37.00
N SER A 136 -28.52 -0.21 38.15
CA SER A 136 -27.96 -1.51 38.51
C SER A 136 -28.26 -2.50 37.39
N PHE A 137 -27.31 -2.74 36.51
CA PHE A 137 -27.32 -3.94 35.68
C PHE A 137 -26.56 -5.05 36.38
N SER A 138 -27.34 -6.03 36.79
CA SER A 138 -26.92 -7.30 37.35
C SER A 138 -25.82 -7.96 36.53
N ASN A 139 -24.77 -8.31 37.26
CA ASN A 139 -23.79 -9.36 37.04
C ASN A 139 -24.32 -10.52 36.17
N GLU A 140 -23.93 -10.53 34.89
CA GLU A 140 -23.69 -11.68 33.99
C GLU A 140 -23.72 -11.17 32.55
N SER A 141 -22.72 -10.38 32.18
CA SER A 141 -22.40 -10.17 30.77
C SER A 141 -21.09 -10.88 30.51
N HIS A 142 -21.15 -12.12 30.04
CA HIS A 142 -20.06 -12.72 29.28
C HIS A 142 -19.79 -11.82 28.06
N MET A 143 -18.96 -10.79 28.24
CA MET A 143 -18.52 -9.97 27.14
C MET A 143 -17.43 -10.75 26.42
N VAL A 144 -17.86 -11.59 25.48
CA VAL A 144 -16.96 -12.20 24.50
C VAL A 144 -16.52 -11.08 23.58
N VAL A 145 -15.44 -10.38 23.95
CA VAL A 145 -14.68 -9.52 23.05
C VAL A 145 -14.02 -10.46 22.03
N GLY A 146 -14.78 -10.80 20.99
CA GLY A 146 -14.44 -11.87 20.08
C GLY A 146 -15.62 -12.33 19.24
N ALA A 147 -16.22 -11.43 18.48
CA ALA A 147 -17.18 -11.82 17.44
C ALA A 147 -17.00 -10.98 16.17
N VAL A 148 -15.83 -11.09 15.53
CA VAL A 148 -15.77 -10.82 14.09
C VAL A 148 -16.30 -12.06 13.39
N ARG A 149 -17.54 -11.99 12.89
CA ARG A 149 -18.01 -12.90 11.83
C ARG A 149 -17.17 -12.63 10.58
N SER A 150 -16.09 -13.38 10.41
CA SER A 150 -15.36 -13.42 9.15
C SER A 150 -16.19 -14.20 8.13
N THR A 151 -16.86 -13.49 7.24
CA THR A 151 -17.27 -14.05 5.95
C THR A 151 -16.15 -13.75 4.97
N GLY A 152 -15.41 -14.79 4.57
CA GLY A 152 -14.44 -14.73 3.49
C GLY A 152 -12.99 -14.48 3.90
N ALA A 153 -12.26 -15.57 4.14
CA ALA A 153 -10.82 -15.75 3.88
C ALA A 153 -9.91 -14.52 4.01
N ILE A 154 -9.67 -14.01 5.23
CA ILE A 154 -8.49 -13.19 5.51
C ILE A 154 -7.91 -13.62 6.88
N GLN A 155 -6.69 -14.13 6.83
CA GLN A 155 -5.97 -14.81 7.90
C GLN A 155 -4.98 -13.82 8.52
N GLY A 156 -5.27 -13.38 9.74
CA GLY A 156 -4.47 -12.43 10.52
C GLY A 156 -5.00 -12.33 11.94
N ARG A 157 -4.74 -13.38 12.71
CA ARG A 157 -5.32 -13.71 14.01
C ARG A 157 -4.52 -13.04 15.13
N MET A 158 -5.20 -12.27 15.98
CA MET A 158 -5.07 -12.34 17.44
C MET A 158 -6.41 -11.97 18.08
N VAL A 159 -7.28 -12.97 18.24
CA VAL A 159 -8.36 -12.91 19.23
C VAL A 159 -7.68 -13.01 20.59
N VAL A 160 -7.29 -11.87 21.15
CA VAL A 160 -6.89 -11.83 22.57
C VAL A 160 -8.20 -11.72 23.35
N THR A 161 -8.71 -12.88 23.77
CA THR A 161 -9.72 -12.96 24.82
C THR A 161 -9.04 -12.56 26.12
N ALA A 162 -8.81 -11.26 26.32
CA ALA A 162 -8.43 -10.73 27.62
C ALA A 162 -9.68 -10.86 28.50
N SER A 163 -9.85 -12.02 29.14
CA SER A 163 -10.81 -12.22 30.23
C SER A 163 -10.30 -11.43 31.43
N LEU A 164 -10.48 -10.11 31.38
CA LEU A 164 -10.24 -9.22 32.51
C LEU A 164 -11.57 -9.08 33.23
N GLN A 165 -11.86 -10.09 34.04
CA GLN A 165 -13.08 -10.18 34.86
C GLN A 165 -13.03 -9.23 36.07
N GLU A 166 -11.89 -8.57 36.34
CA GLU A 166 -11.70 -7.67 37.47
C GLU A 166 -11.06 -6.35 37.04
N SER A 167 -11.69 -5.23 37.43
CA SER A 167 -11.18 -3.87 37.28
C SER A 167 -9.76 -3.76 37.84
N VAL A 168 -8.84 -3.18 37.06
CA VAL A 168 -7.45 -3.00 37.51
C VAL A 168 -7.38 -1.77 38.43
N PRO A 169 -6.88 -1.91 39.68
CA PRO A 169 -6.62 -0.77 40.55
C PRO A 169 -5.58 0.17 39.92
N ASP A 170 -5.80 1.48 40.03
CA ASP A 170 -4.88 2.53 39.55
C ASP A 170 -4.68 2.58 38.01
N SER A 171 -5.79 2.52 37.28
CA SER A 171 -5.84 2.51 35.81
C SER A 171 -5.78 3.89 35.14
N LYS A 172 -5.68 4.98 35.93
CA LYS A 172 -5.66 6.37 35.43
C LYS A 172 -4.49 6.66 34.47
N PRO A 173 -3.24 6.23 34.74
CA PRO A 173 -2.13 6.45 33.81
C PRO A 173 -2.32 5.76 32.45
N LEU A 174 -3.01 4.62 32.42
CA LEU A 174 -3.34 3.90 31.19
C LEU A 174 -4.37 4.67 30.36
N TYR A 175 -5.43 5.16 31.01
CA TYR A 175 -6.48 5.93 30.35
C TYR A 175 -5.96 7.25 29.77
N ASP A 176 -5.17 8.00 30.55
CA ASP A 176 -4.59 9.28 30.11
C ASP A 176 -3.68 9.05 28.89
N PHE A 177 -2.80 8.06 28.94
CA PHE A 177 -1.93 7.70 27.82
C PHE A 177 -2.72 7.27 26.57
N PHE A 178 -3.80 6.50 26.77
CA PHE A 178 -4.66 6.06 25.68
C PHE A 178 -5.32 7.25 24.97
N ASN A 179 -5.93 8.17 25.73
CA ASN A 179 -6.67 9.29 25.16
C ASN A 179 -5.73 10.34 24.54
N GLU A 180 -4.55 10.55 25.14
CA GLU A 180 -3.57 11.53 24.66
C GLU A 180 -2.83 11.05 23.39
N TYR A 181 -2.38 9.79 23.36
CA TYR A 181 -1.47 9.31 22.30
C TYR A 181 -2.06 8.24 21.39
N ILE A 182 -2.75 7.24 21.95
CA ILE A 182 -3.15 6.02 21.22
C ILE A 182 -4.40 6.28 20.39
N TYR A 183 -5.45 6.85 20.98
CA TYR A 183 -6.73 7.05 20.32
C TYR A 183 -6.59 7.92 19.07
N GLY A 184 -5.90 9.06 19.19
CA GLY A 184 -5.61 9.94 18.06
C GLY A 184 -4.81 9.23 16.96
N PHE A 185 -3.81 8.42 17.33
CA PHE A 185 -3.00 7.67 16.38
C PHE A 185 -3.77 6.55 15.68
N LEU A 186 -4.60 5.80 16.39
CA LEU A 186 -5.44 4.75 15.81
C LEU A 186 -6.56 5.32 14.93
N LYS A 187 -7.12 6.48 15.26
CA LYS A 187 -8.15 7.10 14.43
C LYS A 187 -7.54 7.78 13.20
N ASN A 188 -6.63 8.72 13.43
CA ASN A 188 -6.15 9.65 12.40
C ASN A 188 -4.83 9.22 11.73
N GLY A 189 -4.16 8.16 12.22
CA GLY A 189 -2.90 7.66 11.67
C GLY A 189 -1.81 8.72 11.65
N GLU A 190 -1.29 9.04 10.45
CA GLU A 190 -0.23 10.03 10.29
C GLU A 190 -0.67 11.47 10.63
N MET A 191 -1.94 11.79 10.41
CA MET A 191 -2.48 13.12 10.66
C MET A 191 -2.45 13.46 12.17
N ALA A 192 -2.40 12.46 13.04
CA ALA A 192 -2.26 12.65 14.48
C ALA A 192 -0.91 13.25 14.91
N ARG A 193 0.14 13.17 14.05
CA ARG A 193 1.53 13.57 14.39
C ARG A 193 2.03 13.02 15.74
N SER A 194 1.52 11.86 16.13
CA SER A 194 1.83 11.23 17.42
C SER A 194 3.28 10.71 17.44
N PRO A 195 3.98 10.79 18.59
CA PRO A 195 5.31 10.19 18.76
C PRO A 195 5.31 8.67 18.53
N LEU A 196 4.13 8.03 18.56
CA LEU A 196 3.93 6.61 18.27
C LEU A 196 4.16 6.23 16.80
N GLN A 197 4.38 7.18 15.88
CA GLN A 197 4.73 6.87 14.49
C GLN A 197 6.11 6.19 14.37
N ASN A 198 7.04 6.54 15.26
CA ASN A 198 8.37 5.95 15.27
C ASN A 198 8.39 4.68 16.14
N PRO A 199 8.73 3.49 15.60
CA PRO A 199 8.68 2.24 16.35
C PRO A 199 9.59 2.25 17.58
N ALA A 200 10.78 2.83 17.49
CA ALA A 200 11.71 2.92 18.63
C ALA A 200 11.18 3.81 19.75
N ARG A 201 10.55 4.94 19.41
CA ARG A 201 9.93 5.83 20.42
C ARG A 201 8.70 5.20 21.04
N ALA A 202 7.85 4.56 20.22
CA ALA A 202 6.66 3.86 20.69
C ALA A 202 7.02 2.80 21.72
N HIS A 203 8.03 1.95 21.44
CA HIS A 203 8.47 0.91 22.35
C HIS A 203 8.96 1.48 23.70
N SER A 204 9.75 2.55 23.68
CA SER A 204 10.21 3.22 24.91
C SER A 204 9.05 3.82 25.72
N MET A 205 8.03 4.39 25.06
CA MET A 205 6.83 4.93 25.73
C MET A 205 6.00 3.82 26.37
N PHE A 206 5.78 2.70 25.67
CA PHE A 206 5.06 1.54 26.21
C PHE A 206 5.82 0.89 27.38
N ASN A 207 7.15 0.79 27.31
CA ASN A 207 7.95 0.30 28.44
C ASN A 207 7.87 1.24 29.65
N SER A 208 7.89 2.55 29.42
CA SER A 208 7.69 3.53 30.50
C SER A 208 6.30 3.39 31.12
N LEU A 209 5.26 3.12 30.32
CA LEU A 209 3.91 2.86 30.80
C LEU A 209 3.83 1.57 31.63
N ARG A 210 4.48 0.47 31.20
CA ARG A 210 4.55 -0.80 31.96
C ARG A 210 5.15 -0.62 33.35
N THR A 211 6.16 0.24 33.51
CA THR A 211 6.77 0.49 34.83
C THR A 211 5.85 1.20 35.82
N LYS A 212 4.83 1.92 35.33
CA LYS A 212 3.85 2.66 36.15
C LYS A 212 2.58 1.87 36.44
N LEU A 213 2.43 0.68 35.86
CA LEU A 213 1.19 -0.09 35.90
C LEU A 213 1.40 -1.46 36.58
N PRO A 214 0.38 -2.01 37.24
CA PRO A 214 0.45 -3.34 37.83
C PRO A 214 0.61 -4.43 36.76
N PRO A 215 1.19 -5.61 37.10
CA PRO A 215 1.43 -6.70 36.15
C PRO A 215 0.19 -7.14 35.35
N ARG A 216 -1.01 -7.03 35.95
CA ARG A 216 -2.29 -7.34 35.30
C ARG A 216 -2.60 -6.44 34.09
N ALA A 217 -2.13 -5.19 34.10
CA ALA A 217 -2.33 -4.27 32.98
C ALA A 217 -1.30 -4.46 31.86
N HIS A 218 -0.24 -5.24 32.06
CA HIS A 218 0.81 -5.43 31.05
C HIS A 218 0.28 -6.18 29.82
N GLU A 219 -0.69 -7.08 29.99
CA GLU A 219 -1.36 -7.76 28.88
C GLU A 219 -2.13 -6.77 27.99
N VAL A 220 -2.88 -5.86 28.60
CA VAL A 220 -3.63 -4.80 27.89
C VAL A 220 -2.68 -3.88 27.14
N VAL A 221 -1.59 -3.49 27.79
CA VAL A 221 -0.56 -2.66 27.17
C VAL A 221 0.08 -3.38 25.97
N ALA A 222 0.30 -4.69 26.05
CA ALA A 222 0.81 -5.48 24.93
C ALA A 222 -0.18 -5.51 23.74
N VAL A 223 -1.49 -5.67 24.00
CA VAL A 223 -2.52 -5.59 22.96
C VAL A 223 -2.54 -4.20 22.30
N LEU A 224 -2.48 -3.12 23.08
CA LEU A 224 -2.45 -1.76 22.55
C LEU A 224 -1.17 -1.46 21.75
N GLU A 225 -0.03 -1.99 22.18
CA GLU A 225 1.24 -1.90 21.44
C GLU A 225 1.14 -2.60 20.09
N ASP A 226 0.52 -3.79 20.05
CA ASP A 226 0.28 -4.55 18.83
C ASP A 226 -0.68 -3.83 17.85
N LEU A 227 -1.80 -3.29 18.33
CA LEU A 227 -2.70 -2.47 17.52
C LEU A 227 -1.98 -1.25 16.92
N CYS A 228 -1.09 -0.61 17.67
CA CYS A 228 -0.27 0.47 17.16
C CYS A 228 0.76 0.00 16.11
N ASN A 229 1.36 -1.18 16.30
CA ASN A 229 2.23 -1.81 15.29
C ASN A 229 1.45 -2.05 14.00
N GLN A 230 0.29 -2.70 14.08
CA GLN A 230 -0.58 -2.96 12.93
C GLN A 230 -0.96 -1.66 12.21
N ARG A 231 -1.31 -0.60 12.94
CA ARG A 231 -1.59 0.70 12.32
C ARG A 231 -0.38 1.28 11.58
N ARG A 232 0.84 1.21 12.14
CA ARG A 232 2.05 1.67 11.42
C ARG A 232 2.25 0.91 10.10
N GLN A 233 1.95 -0.39 10.10
CA GLN A 233 2.06 -1.22 8.91
C GLN A 233 1.04 -0.83 7.85
N ILE A 234 -0.23 -0.64 8.23
CA ILE A 234 -1.30 -0.18 7.32
C ILE A 234 -0.93 1.16 6.68
N ILE A 235 -0.41 2.11 7.46
CA ILE A 235 0.05 3.42 6.96
C ILE A 235 1.16 3.25 5.91
N THR A 236 2.12 2.38 6.18
CA THR A 236 3.24 2.12 5.27
C THR A 236 2.76 1.47 3.97
N GLN A 237 1.88 0.47 4.07
CA GLN A 237 1.26 -0.17 2.90
C GLN A 237 0.48 0.82 2.04
N ALA A 238 -0.32 1.70 2.67
CA ALA A 238 -1.11 2.71 1.98
C ALA A 238 -0.23 3.65 1.14
N LYS A 239 0.92 4.09 1.68
CA LYS A 239 1.88 4.92 0.96
C LYS A 239 2.45 4.21 -0.25
N ILE A 240 2.88 2.97 -0.08
CA ILE A 240 3.47 2.14 -1.14
C ILE A 240 2.48 1.97 -2.29
N GLN A 241 1.24 1.61 -1.95
CA GLN A 241 0.18 1.45 -2.92
C GLN A 241 -0.15 2.77 -3.63
N PHE A 242 -0.20 3.89 -2.91
CA PHE A 242 -0.41 5.21 -3.50
C PHE A 242 0.65 5.55 -4.55
N TRP A 243 1.93 5.33 -4.26
CA TRP A 243 3.03 5.57 -5.20
C TRP A 243 2.96 4.65 -6.43
N LEU A 244 2.70 3.36 -6.21
CA LEU A 244 2.57 2.39 -7.30
C LEU A 244 1.37 2.71 -8.21
N HIS A 245 0.23 3.09 -7.64
CA HIS A 245 -0.95 3.45 -8.39
C HIS A 245 -0.74 4.76 -9.15
N SER A 246 -0.19 5.79 -8.49
CA SER A 246 0.14 7.06 -9.13
C SER A 246 1.09 6.90 -10.31
N TRP A 247 2.12 6.04 -10.18
CA TRP A 247 3.02 5.72 -11.29
C TRP A 247 2.27 5.12 -12.48
N LEU A 248 1.39 4.14 -12.25
CA LEU A 248 0.63 3.49 -13.31
C LEU A 248 -0.27 4.50 -14.05
N TRP A 249 -0.88 5.43 -13.31
CA TRP A 249 -1.71 6.50 -13.87
C TRP A 249 -0.94 7.48 -14.76
N VAL A 250 0.38 7.63 -14.58
CA VAL A 250 1.22 8.47 -15.44
C VAL A 250 1.81 7.66 -16.60
N HIS A 251 2.33 6.46 -16.32
CA HIS A 251 3.01 5.62 -17.31
C HIS A 251 2.07 5.12 -18.42
N LEU A 252 0.83 4.74 -18.05
CA LEU A 252 -0.13 4.20 -19.02
C LEU A 252 -0.58 5.24 -20.06
N PRO A 253 -1.01 6.47 -19.71
CA PRO A 253 -1.33 7.51 -20.70
C PRO A 253 -0.18 7.87 -21.61
N LEU A 254 1.05 7.97 -21.07
CA LEU A 254 2.24 8.23 -21.89
C LEU A 254 2.47 7.11 -22.91
N SER A 255 2.28 5.85 -22.50
CA SER A 255 2.39 4.69 -23.40
C SER A 255 1.30 4.69 -24.49
N VAL A 256 0.06 5.06 -24.15
CA VAL A 256 -1.02 5.22 -25.12
C VAL A 256 -0.68 6.31 -26.13
N ALA A 257 -0.23 7.47 -25.66
CA ALA A 257 0.17 8.59 -26.53
C ALA A 257 1.31 8.20 -27.48
N LEU A 258 2.29 7.45 -26.96
CA LEU A 258 3.40 6.92 -27.76
C LEU A 258 2.90 6.03 -28.89
N ILE A 259 1.99 5.09 -28.61
CA ILE A 259 1.45 4.19 -29.63
C ILE A 259 0.65 4.94 -30.69
N VAL A 260 -0.20 5.89 -30.29
CA VAL A 260 -0.96 6.72 -31.24
C VAL A 260 -0.02 7.49 -32.15
N LEU A 261 0.99 8.18 -31.59
CA LEU A 261 1.96 8.94 -32.38
C LEU A 261 2.83 8.03 -33.24
N MET A 262 3.15 6.82 -32.80
CA MET A 262 3.86 5.82 -33.60
C MET A 262 3.06 5.42 -34.85
N PHE A 263 1.75 5.19 -34.73
CA PHE A 263 0.92 4.90 -35.91
C PHE A 263 0.85 6.09 -36.87
N VAL A 264 0.71 7.31 -36.35
CA VAL A 264 0.77 8.54 -37.16
C VAL A 264 2.12 8.64 -37.86
N HIS A 265 3.22 8.32 -37.17
CA HIS A 265 4.56 8.33 -37.75
C HIS A 265 4.71 7.35 -38.90
N ILE A 266 4.24 6.12 -38.73
CA ILE A 266 4.27 5.11 -39.80
C ILE A 266 3.47 5.61 -41.01
N PHE A 267 2.27 6.17 -40.80
CA PHE A 267 1.43 6.69 -41.88
C PHE A 267 2.09 7.87 -42.62
N VAL A 268 2.62 8.85 -41.88
CA VAL A 268 3.32 10.01 -42.45
C VAL A 268 4.57 9.54 -43.19
N ALA A 269 5.37 8.67 -42.59
CA ALA A 269 6.53 8.10 -43.27
C ALA A 269 6.11 7.44 -44.59
N MET A 270 5.12 6.55 -44.59
CA MET A 270 4.65 5.88 -45.82
C MET A 270 4.07 6.83 -46.87
N LYS A 271 3.42 7.93 -46.46
CA LYS A 271 2.80 8.89 -47.38
C LYS A 271 3.81 9.83 -48.03
N TYR A 272 4.88 10.18 -47.30
CA TYR A 272 5.88 11.17 -47.73
C TYR A 272 7.24 10.55 -48.06
N TRP A 273 7.33 9.22 -48.10
CA TRP A 273 8.49 8.46 -48.60
C TRP A 273 8.49 8.44 -50.12
#